data_AF-K0JP47-F1
#
_entry.id   AF-K0JP47-F1
#
_cell.length_a   1.000
_cell.length_b   1.000
_cell.length_c   1.000
_cell.angle_alpha   90.00
_cell.angle_beta   90.00
_cell.angle_gamma   90.00
#
_symmetry.space_group_name_H-M   'P 1'
#
loop_
_entity.id
_entity.type
_entity.pdbx_description
1 polymer ?
#
loop_
_entity_poly.entity_id
_entity_poly.type
_entity_poly.pdbx_seq_one_letter_code
_entity_poly.pdbx_strand_id
1 'polypeptide(L)'
;MTALDLVRRRLSRFAELEAPGVSPLYEHLAGHAAADPEVAGLLTAAPERFAHATLFLAAAHRLVQAEPFHELSNYYPSLGGTFGADERTWPLFREFVLERADRMRALIAARSTQTNEVRRAALLYPAVAMVKGPVGLLEVGCSAGLLLGLDQYGYRYQTEQAGQVAAGPAKAALGLHCALELAPGAELPKIPKAVKVAAKVGLDRAPADLTDEDSYAWLEACVWADQPERLRLFGVAATVQRKSPPTFVAGDAVDDLAAAAAQVPADLPLVVVTSNVLPYVPGGEFVRALRALDRPAWWVSHESYAAGLEHVLPGREDLEQGDTAFGVLGLVRFEGGEVVSAKALAKTALHGQRLVWLP
;
A
#
# COMPACT_ATOMS: atom_id res chain seq x y z
N MET A 1 24.50 19.94 -0.32
CA MET A 1 24.35 18.56 -0.83
C MET A 1 23.85 18.68 -2.26
N THR A 2 24.55 18.15 -3.26
CA THR A 2 24.07 18.20 -4.64
C THR A 2 22.90 17.23 -4.85
N ALA A 3 22.11 17.40 -5.93
CA ALA A 3 21.06 16.43 -6.28
C ALA A 3 21.63 15.01 -6.45
N LEU A 4 22.86 14.89 -6.99
CA LEU A 4 23.57 13.63 -7.14
C LEU A 4 23.95 13.01 -5.79
N ASP A 5 24.48 13.80 -4.85
CA ASP A 5 24.82 13.32 -3.50
C ASP A 5 23.59 12.82 -2.74
N LEU A 6 22.43 13.45 -2.96
CA LEU A 6 21.18 13.03 -2.36
C LEU A 6 20.75 11.66 -2.87
N VAL A 7 20.68 11.48 -4.19
CA VAL A 7 20.21 10.21 -4.79
C VAL A 7 21.14 9.05 -4.47
N ARG A 8 22.46 9.27 -4.49
CA ARG A 8 23.45 8.24 -4.09
C ARG A 8 23.27 7.81 -2.65
N ARG A 9 23.07 8.76 -1.73
CA ARG A 9 22.80 8.46 -0.32
C ARG A 9 21.51 7.67 -0.13
N ARG A 10 20.45 8.01 -0.87
CA ARG A 10 19.17 7.29 -0.79
C ARG A 10 19.27 5.88 -1.36
N LEU A 11 20.02 5.67 -2.44
CA LEU A 11 20.34 4.35 -2.98
C LEU A 11 21.15 3.52 -1.96
N SER A 12 22.21 4.08 -1.37
CA SER A 12 23.01 3.41 -0.33
C SER A 12 22.17 3.02 0.87
N ARG A 13 21.39 3.97 1.42
CA ARG A 13 20.51 3.72 2.56
C ARG A 13 19.49 2.63 2.27
N PHE A 14 18.90 2.61 1.07
CA PHE A 14 17.96 1.57 0.67
C PHE A 14 18.63 0.20 0.62
N ALA A 15 19.82 0.12 0.01
CA ALA A 15 20.61 -1.11 -0.06
C ALA A 15 21.02 -1.62 1.33
N GLU A 16 21.32 -0.72 2.27
CA GLU A 16 21.79 -1.09 3.62
C GLU A 16 20.66 -1.41 4.61
N LEU A 17 19.49 -0.77 4.46
CA LEU A 17 18.44 -0.79 5.49
C LEU A 17 17.09 -1.35 5.04
N GLU A 18 16.75 -1.28 3.74
CA GLU A 18 15.40 -1.60 3.25
C GLU A 18 15.36 -2.88 2.41
N ALA A 19 16.34 -3.09 1.54
CA ALA A 19 16.44 -4.28 0.69
C ALA A 19 16.90 -5.58 1.40
N PRO A 20 17.80 -5.54 2.40
CA PRO A 20 18.37 -6.76 2.98
C PRO A 20 17.32 -7.70 3.56
N GLY A 21 17.46 -8.99 3.25
CA GLY A 21 16.52 -10.04 3.67
C GLY A 21 15.15 -10.01 2.96
N VAL A 22 14.91 -9.03 2.08
CA VAL A 22 13.66 -8.87 1.33
C VAL A 22 13.88 -9.04 -0.18
N SER A 23 14.92 -8.43 -0.73
CA SER A 23 15.18 -8.40 -2.18
C SER A 23 16.69 -8.37 -2.48
N PRO A 24 17.33 -9.55 -2.59
CA PRO A 24 18.77 -9.65 -2.89
C PRO A 24 19.15 -8.97 -4.21
N LEU A 25 18.28 -9.02 -5.23
CA LEU A 25 18.55 -8.33 -6.48
C LEU A 25 18.59 -6.81 -6.27
N TYR A 26 17.58 -6.24 -5.60
CA TYR A 26 17.52 -4.79 -5.42
C TYR A 26 18.57 -4.28 -4.44
N GLU A 27 18.97 -5.07 -3.45
CA GLU A 27 20.13 -4.80 -2.59
C GLU A 27 21.40 -4.64 -3.43
N HIS A 28 21.69 -5.63 -4.28
CA HIS A 28 22.84 -5.63 -5.17
C HIS A 28 22.82 -4.44 -6.13
N LEU A 29 21.70 -4.24 -6.84
CA LEU A 29 21.55 -3.18 -7.84
C LEU A 29 21.64 -1.77 -7.22
N ALA A 30 20.97 -1.53 -6.09
CA ALA A 30 20.99 -0.23 -5.44
C ALA A 30 22.36 0.10 -4.83
N GLY A 31 23.05 -0.89 -4.25
CA GLY A 31 24.39 -0.72 -3.69
C GLY A 31 25.41 -0.31 -4.75
N HIS A 32 25.41 -1.01 -5.89
CA HIS A 32 26.28 -0.65 -7.01
C HIS A 32 25.87 0.68 -7.67
N ALA A 33 24.57 0.95 -7.84
CA ALA A 33 24.09 2.22 -8.38
C ALA A 33 24.50 3.41 -7.49
N ALA A 34 24.52 3.26 -6.16
CA ALA A 34 24.98 4.31 -5.25
C ALA A 34 26.48 4.67 -5.46
N ALA A 35 27.29 3.71 -5.90
CA ALA A 35 28.71 3.89 -6.17
C ALA A 35 29.01 4.45 -7.57
N ASP A 36 28.08 4.35 -8.52
CA ASP A 36 28.23 4.79 -9.92
C ASP A 36 27.52 6.14 -10.18
N PRO A 37 28.26 7.24 -10.38
CA PRO A 37 27.67 8.56 -10.60
C PRO A 37 26.81 8.68 -11.87
N GLU A 38 27.13 7.94 -12.94
CA GLU A 38 26.37 7.99 -14.20
C GLU A 38 24.99 7.36 -14.01
N VAL A 39 24.95 6.19 -13.37
CA VAL A 39 23.71 5.46 -13.10
C VAL A 39 22.87 6.17 -12.03
N ALA A 40 23.47 6.56 -10.90
CA ALA A 40 22.77 7.34 -9.89
C ALA A 40 22.22 8.66 -10.46
N GLY A 41 22.97 9.25 -11.39
CA GLY A 41 22.59 10.47 -12.10
C GLY A 41 21.30 10.34 -12.94
N LEU A 42 20.80 9.13 -13.23
CA LEU A 42 19.49 8.94 -13.87
C LEU A 42 18.34 9.35 -12.93
N LEU A 43 18.48 9.09 -11.62
CA LEU A 43 17.46 9.37 -10.61
C LEU A 43 17.26 10.87 -10.32
N THR A 44 18.20 11.72 -10.74
CA THR A 44 18.07 13.19 -10.59
C THR A 44 16.98 13.79 -11.49
N ALA A 45 16.42 13.01 -12.43
CA ALA A 45 15.26 13.41 -13.21
C ALA A 45 13.97 13.51 -12.38
N ALA A 46 13.92 12.86 -11.20
CA ALA A 46 12.76 12.93 -10.31
C ALA A 46 12.75 14.25 -9.53
N PRO A 47 11.57 14.80 -9.21
CA PRO A 47 11.46 15.79 -8.14
C PRO A 47 12.09 15.26 -6.85
N GLU A 48 12.74 16.15 -6.08
CA GLU A 48 13.53 15.74 -4.90
C GLU A 48 12.74 14.86 -3.92
N ARG A 49 11.45 15.15 -3.73
CA ARG A 49 10.55 14.37 -2.87
C ARG A 49 10.27 12.93 -3.33
N PHE A 50 10.54 12.61 -4.60
CA PHE A 50 10.27 11.30 -5.21
C PHE A 50 11.53 10.55 -5.63
N ALA A 51 12.70 11.18 -5.54
CA ALA A 51 13.98 10.61 -5.92
C ALA A 51 14.46 9.53 -4.95
N HIS A 52 13.73 8.41 -4.86
CA HIS A 52 13.97 7.26 -4.01
C HIS A 52 14.45 6.05 -4.82
N ALA A 53 15.18 5.14 -4.17
CA ALA A 53 15.66 3.92 -4.80
C ALA A 53 14.53 3.08 -5.41
N THR A 54 13.36 3.02 -4.77
CA THR A 54 12.20 2.29 -5.28
C THR A 54 11.70 2.82 -6.63
N LEU A 55 11.77 4.14 -6.88
CA LEU A 55 11.39 4.73 -8.17
C LEU A 55 12.42 4.36 -9.25
N PHE A 56 13.71 4.43 -8.92
CA PHE A 56 14.79 4.02 -9.82
C PHE A 56 14.63 2.53 -10.21
N LEU A 57 14.45 1.66 -9.23
CA LEU A 57 14.32 0.22 -9.45
C LEU A 57 13.02 -0.13 -10.21
N ALA A 58 11.90 0.55 -9.92
CA ALA A 58 10.66 0.38 -10.66
C ALA A 58 10.80 0.83 -12.13
N ALA A 59 11.48 1.94 -12.39
CA ALA A 59 11.74 2.40 -13.75
C ALA A 59 12.62 1.40 -14.53
N ALA A 60 13.68 0.86 -13.91
CA ALA A 60 14.49 -0.18 -14.53
C ALA A 60 13.65 -1.46 -14.78
N HIS A 61 12.88 -1.90 -13.79
CA HIS A 61 12.01 -3.07 -13.90
C HIS A 61 11.01 -2.91 -15.06
N ARG A 62 10.38 -1.74 -15.22
CA ARG A 62 9.47 -1.45 -16.33
C ARG A 62 10.15 -1.54 -17.70
N LEU A 63 11.42 -1.15 -17.79
CA LEU A 63 12.21 -1.29 -19.02
C LEU A 63 12.54 -2.76 -19.30
N VAL A 64 12.91 -3.55 -18.30
CA VAL A 64 13.15 -5.00 -18.47
C VAL A 64 11.86 -5.72 -18.88
N GLN A 65 10.73 -5.38 -18.27
CA GLN A 65 9.41 -5.89 -18.64
C GLN A 65 9.07 -5.61 -20.11
N ALA A 66 9.49 -4.46 -20.65
CA ALA A 66 9.28 -4.10 -22.05
C ALA A 66 10.15 -4.90 -23.04
N GLU A 67 11.21 -5.56 -22.55
CA GLU A 67 12.20 -6.28 -23.35
C GLU A 67 12.43 -7.69 -22.76
N PRO A 68 11.41 -8.57 -22.75
CA PRO A 68 11.42 -9.82 -21.97
C PRO A 68 12.49 -10.83 -22.39
N PHE A 69 13.04 -10.69 -23.60
CA PHE A 69 14.10 -11.56 -24.14
C PHE A 69 15.52 -11.10 -23.80
N HIS A 70 15.68 -9.95 -23.14
CA HIS A 70 16.99 -9.47 -22.69
C HIS A 70 17.53 -10.37 -21.57
N GLU A 71 18.85 -10.64 -21.53
CA GLU A 71 19.47 -11.56 -20.56
C GLU A 71 19.17 -11.15 -19.10
N LEU A 72 18.98 -9.85 -18.84
CA LEU A 72 18.66 -9.30 -17.54
C LEU A 72 17.34 -9.83 -16.96
N SER A 73 16.36 -10.25 -17.80
CA SER A 73 15.10 -10.82 -17.31
C SER A 73 15.31 -12.12 -16.51
N ASN A 74 16.40 -12.85 -16.77
CA ASN A 74 16.74 -14.06 -16.03
C ASN A 74 17.08 -13.79 -14.55
N TYR A 75 17.44 -12.56 -14.20
CA TYR A 75 17.73 -12.12 -12.84
C TYR A 75 16.49 -11.57 -12.11
N TYR A 76 15.34 -11.44 -12.77
CA TYR A 76 14.11 -10.89 -12.19
C TYR A 76 13.09 -12.01 -11.90
N PRO A 77 12.95 -12.48 -10.64
CA PRO A 77 12.00 -13.56 -10.30
C PRO A 77 10.55 -13.26 -10.68
N SER A 78 10.13 -12.00 -10.51
CA SER A 78 8.84 -11.46 -10.96
C SER A 78 8.56 -11.63 -12.46
N LEU A 79 9.60 -11.75 -13.29
CA LEU A 79 9.51 -11.97 -14.74
C LEU A 79 9.81 -13.43 -15.14
N GLY A 80 9.86 -14.34 -14.16
CA GLY A 80 10.17 -15.76 -14.38
C GLY A 80 11.67 -16.10 -14.35
N GLY A 81 12.52 -15.12 -14.05
CA GLY A 81 13.95 -15.33 -13.86
C GLY A 81 14.25 -16.24 -12.65
N THR A 82 15.35 -16.98 -12.74
CA THR A 82 15.79 -17.92 -11.69
C THR A 82 17.24 -17.68 -11.26
N PHE A 83 17.93 -16.73 -11.87
CA PHE A 83 19.31 -16.41 -11.53
C PHE A 83 19.33 -15.55 -10.27
N GLY A 84 20.23 -15.89 -9.34
CA GLY A 84 20.57 -15.01 -8.23
C GLY A 84 21.52 -13.91 -8.67
N ALA A 85 21.56 -12.80 -7.93
CA ALA A 85 22.54 -11.75 -8.17
C ALA A 85 23.97 -12.31 -8.05
N ASP A 86 24.81 -11.98 -9.02
CA ASP A 86 26.17 -12.47 -9.20
C ASP A 86 27.08 -11.37 -9.80
N GLU A 87 28.34 -11.71 -10.11
CA GLU A 87 29.31 -10.76 -10.67
C GLU A 87 28.92 -10.20 -12.06
N ARG A 88 28.05 -10.88 -12.81
CA ARG A 88 27.58 -10.44 -14.13
C ARG A 88 26.38 -9.51 -14.04
N THR A 89 25.64 -9.57 -12.94
CA THR A 89 24.39 -8.84 -12.73
C THR A 89 24.57 -7.33 -12.87
N TRP A 90 25.54 -6.75 -12.15
CA TRP A 90 25.77 -5.30 -12.21
C TRP A 90 26.26 -4.80 -13.58
N PRO A 91 27.31 -5.38 -14.21
CA PRO A 91 27.73 -4.95 -15.55
C PRO A 91 26.60 -4.96 -16.57
N LEU A 92 25.79 -6.03 -16.59
CA LEU A 92 24.65 -6.17 -17.48
C LEU A 92 23.56 -5.13 -17.20
N PHE A 93 23.23 -4.91 -15.93
CA PHE A 93 22.26 -3.90 -15.52
C PHE A 93 22.71 -2.49 -15.89
N ARG A 94 23.98 -2.16 -15.59
CA ARG A 94 24.58 -0.85 -15.86
C ARG A 94 24.51 -0.52 -17.36
N GLU A 95 24.96 -1.44 -18.20
CA GLU A 95 24.87 -1.29 -19.67
C GLU A 95 23.42 -1.08 -20.09
N PHE A 96 22.52 -1.95 -19.64
CA PHE A 96 21.11 -1.90 -19.99
C PHE A 96 20.45 -0.54 -19.69
N VAL A 97 20.65 -0.01 -18.47
CA VAL A 97 20.00 1.26 -18.07
C VAL A 97 20.65 2.49 -18.71
N LEU A 98 21.95 2.46 -19.00
CA LEU A 98 22.65 3.57 -19.66
C LEU A 98 22.35 3.63 -21.15
N GLU A 99 22.25 2.49 -21.85
CA GLU A 99 21.75 2.43 -23.23
C GLU A 99 20.32 2.96 -23.36
N ARG A 100 19.54 2.88 -22.28
CA ARG A 100 18.14 3.32 -22.20
C ARG A 100 17.97 4.58 -21.35
N ALA A 101 19.03 5.37 -21.18
CA ALA A 101 19.06 6.50 -20.25
C ALA A 101 17.91 7.49 -20.46
N ASP A 102 17.57 7.84 -21.72
CA ASP A 102 16.48 8.77 -22.02
C ASP A 102 15.12 8.22 -21.60
N ARG A 103 14.86 6.93 -21.89
CA ARG A 103 13.61 6.25 -21.49
C ARG A 103 13.53 6.13 -19.96
N MET A 104 14.64 5.82 -19.30
CA MET A 104 14.73 5.75 -17.85
C MET A 104 14.42 7.11 -17.21
N ARG A 105 15.04 8.20 -17.68
CA ARG A 105 14.79 9.56 -17.20
C ARG A 105 13.35 10.00 -17.42
N ALA A 106 12.77 9.67 -18.57
CA ALA A 106 11.37 9.96 -18.86
C ALA A 106 10.41 9.28 -17.87
N LEU A 107 10.63 7.99 -17.58
CA LEU A 107 9.85 7.26 -16.58
C LEU A 107 10.00 7.88 -15.17
N ILE A 108 11.23 8.14 -14.75
CA ILE A 108 11.55 8.72 -13.44
C ILE A 108 10.95 10.12 -13.28
N ALA A 109 10.91 10.93 -14.33
CA ALA A 109 10.35 12.27 -14.28
C ALA A 109 8.80 12.27 -14.24
N ALA A 110 8.17 11.31 -14.92
CA ALA A 110 6.72 11.29 -15.11
C ALA A 110 5.95 10.47 -14.07
N ARG A 111 6.63 9.59 -13.32
CA ARG A 111 5.97 8.63 -12.43
C ARG A 111 6.45 8.74 -10.98
N SER A 112 5.66 8.20 -10.07
CA SER A 112 6.03 7.94 -8.68
C SER A 112 5.81 6.47 -8.35
N THR A 113 6.54 5.96 -7.37
CA THR A 113 6.30 4.62 -6.82
C THR A 113 4.94 4.59 -6.13
N GLN A 114 4.14 3.56 -6.39
CA GLN A 114 2.83 3.36 -5.76
C GLN A 114 2.78 1.99 -5.07
N THR A 115 2.57 1.99 -3.75
CA THR A 115 2.55 0.75 -2.96
C THR A 115 1.14 0.16 -2.89
N ASN A 116 0.78 -0.64 -3.88
CA ASN A 116 -0.52 -1.31 -3.97
C ASN A 116 -0.53 -2.65 -3.20
N GLU A 117 -0.36 -2.60 -1.89
CA GLU A 117 -0.28 -3.80 -1.04
C GLU A 117 -1.67 -4.39 -0.73
N VAL A 118 -2.14 -5.30 -1.57
CA VAL A 118 -3.45 -5.96 -1.46
C VAL A 118 -3.63 -6.68 -0.12
N ARG A 119 -2.55 -7.24 0.47
CA ARG A 119 -2.64 -7.96 1.74
C ARG A 119 -3.14 -7.10 2.90
N ARG A 120 -3.01 -5.76 2.83
CA ARG A 120 -3.56 -4.86 3.87
C ARG A 120 -5.07 -4.93 3.98
N ALA A 121 -5.78 -5.46 2.97
CA ALA A 121 -7.20 -5.75 3.09
C ALA A 121 -7.50 -6.71 4.25
N ALA A 122 -6.59 -7.64 4.59
CA ALA A 122 -6.73 -8.53 5.74
C ALA A 122 -6.63 -7.79 7.08
N LEU A 123 -5.93 -6.66 7.13
CA LEU A 123 -5.88 -5.81 8.33
C LEU A 123 -7.16 -4.99 8.47
N LEU A 124 -7.68 -4.48 7.35
CA LEU A 124 -8.81 -3.56 7.32
C LEU A 124 -10.16 -4.28 7.49
N TYR A 125 -10.30 -5.49 6.93
CA TYR A 125 -11.56 -6.23 6.88
C TYR A 125 -12.23 -6.39 8.26
N PRO A 126 -11.54 -6.79 9.35
CA PRO A 126 -12.15 -6.90 10.67
C PRO A 126 -12.79 -5.60 11.16
N ALA A 127 -12.14 -4.46 10.94
CA ALA A 127 -12.64 -3.15 11.38
C ALA A 127 -13.83 -2.68 10.55
N VAL A 128 -13.75 -2.79 9.21
CA VAL A 128 -14.87 -2.44 8.31
C VAL A 128 -16.09 -3.31 8.64
N ALA A 129 -15.88 -4.58 8.96
CA ALA A 129 -16.92 -5.52 9.31
C ALA A 129 -17.66 -5.24 10.63
N MET A 130 -17.13 -4.34 11.47
CA MET A 130 -17.82 -3.88 12.68
C MET A 130 -18.95 -2.90 12.37
N VAL A 131 -18.92 -2.24 11.21
CA VAL A 131 -19.98 -1.35 10.75
C VAL A 131 -21.13 -2.18 10.20
N LYS A 132 -22.33 -1.96 10.73
CA LYS A 132 -23.50 -2.80 10.44
C LYS A 132 -24.18 -2.38 9.13
N GLY A 133 -24.68 -3.36 8.39
CA GLY A 133 -25.45 -3.17 7.16
C GLY A 133 -24.56 -3.08 5.91
N PRO A 134 -25.16 -2.91 4.72
CA PRO A 134 -24.42 -2.54 3.52
C PRO A 134 -23.76 -1.18 3.72
N VAL A 135 -22.45 -1.09 3.50
CA VAL A 135 -21.68 0.16 3.68
C VAL A 135 -21.29 0.77 2.33
N GLY A 136 -21.08 2.08 2.33
CA GLY A 136 -20.36 2.76 1.28
C GLY A 136 -18.92 2.99 1.69
N LEU A 137 -17.97 2.50 0.89
CA LEU A 137 -16.54 2.54 1.19
C LEU A 137 -15.86 3.67 0.41
N LEU A 138 -15.14 4.53 1.12
CA LEU A 138 -14.29 5.57 0.55
C LEU A 138 -12.84 5.32 0.97
N GLU A 139 -11.96 4.97 0.03
CA GLU A 139 -10.52 4.84 0.31
C GLU A 139 -9.79 6.14 -0.07
N VAL A 140 -9.06 6.73 0.88
CA VAL A 140 -8.25 7.93 0.65
C VAL A 140 -6.78 7.55 0.48
N GLY A 141 -6.14 8.07 -0.57
CA GLY A 141 -4.83 7.60 -1.04
C GLY A 141 -4.91 6.24 -1.72
N CYS A 142 -5.98 6.01 -2.48
CA CYS A 142 -6.32 4.67 -2.95
C CYS A 142 -5.37 4.12 -4.02
N SER A 143 -4.56 4.95 -4.70
CA SER A 143 -3.79 4.55 -5.88
C SER A 143 -4.71 3.86 -6.90
N ALA A 144 -4.62 2.54 -7.06
CA ALA A 144 -5.48 1.75 -7.95
C ALA A 144 -6.78 1.28 -7.29
N GLY A 145 -7.04 1.58 -6.02
CA GLY A 145 -8.27 1.19 -5.31
C GLY A 145 -8.37 -0.30 -4.99
N LEU A 146 -7.25 -1.03 -4.88
CA LEU A 146 -7.30 -2.48 -4.64
C LEU A 146 -7.86 -2.83 -3.26
N LEU A 147 -7.76 -1.94 -2.25
CA LEU A 147 -8.35 -2.20 -0.93
C LEU A 147 -9.87 -2.00 -0.92
N LEU A 148 -10.42 -1.24 -1.87
CA LEU A 148 -11.88 -1.18 -2.12
C LEU A 148 -12.45 -2.54 -2.54
N GLY A 149 -11.62 -3.50 -2.93
CA GLY A 149 -11.99 -4.88 -3.24
C GLY A 149 -12.17 -5.79 -2.02
N LEU A 150 -12.03 -5.29 -0.78
CA LEU A 150 -11.96 -6.12 0.43
C LEU A 150 -13.14 -7.07 0.64
N ASP A 151 -14.33 -6.73 0.14
CA ASP A 151 -15.53 -7.58 0.25
C ASP A 151 -15.53 -8.75 -0.76
N GLN A 152 -14.62 -8.73 -1.72
CA GLN A 152 -14.50 -9.71 -2.80
C GLN A 152 -13.34 -10.70 -2.57
N TYR A 153 -12.54 -10.50 -1.53
CA TYR A 153 -11.39 -11.33 -1.20
C TYR A 153 -11.72 -12.32 -0.07
N GLY A 154 -11.07 -13.48 -0.10
CA GLY A 154 -11.14 -14.47 0.98
C GLY A 154 -10.02 -14.24 1.99
N TYR A 155 -10.29 -14.49 3.27
CA TYR A 155 -9.35 -14.27 4.36
C TYR A 155 -9.18 -15.52 5.21
N ARG A 156 -7.93 -15.78 5.62
CA ARG A 156 -7.56 -16.84 6.55
C ARG A 156 -6.68 -16.23 7.65
N TYR A 157 -7.27 -16.09 8.83
CA TYR A 157 -6.56 -15.65 10.02
C TYR A 157 -6.07 -16.86 10.79
N GLN A 158 -4.75 -17.09 10.81
CA GLN A 158 -4.12 -18.14 11.62
C GLN A 158 -4.00 -17.65 13.06
N THR A 159 -4.53 -18.41 14.01
CA THR A 159 -4.63 -17.98 15.42
C THR A 159 -4.55 -19.18 16.36
N GLU A 160 -3.82 -19.07 17.47
CA GLU A 160 -3.67 -20.15 18.44
C GLU A 160 -5.01 -20.57 19.07
N GLN A 161 -5.94 -19.62 19.21
CA GLN A 161 -7.20 -19.83 19.92
C GLN A 161 -8.22 -20.67 19.14
N ALA A 162 -8.14 -20.65 17.80
CA ALA A 162 -9.11 -21.32 16.93
C ALA A 162 -8.47 -22.12 15.77
N GLY A 163 -7.14 -22.18 15.70
CA GLY A 163 -6.37 -22.67 14.56
C GLY A 163 -6.46 -21.72 13.37
N GLN A 164 -7.66 -21.61 12.76
CA GLN A 164 -7.90 -20.71 11.63
C GLN A 164 -9.33 -20.15 11.65
N VAL A 165 -9.44 -18.83 11.51
CA VAL A 165 -10.71 -18.14 11.24
C VAL A 165 -10.78 -17.79 9.76
N ALA A 166 -11.83 -18.26 9.08
CA ALA A 166 -12.08 -17.94 7.67
C ALA A 166 -13.15 -16.86 7.53
N ALA A 167 -12.91 -15.88 6.64
CA ALA A 167 -13.85 -14.81 6.32
C ALA A 167 -13.84 -14.46 4.82
N GLY A 168 -14.78 -13.62 4.39
CA GLY A 168 -14.97 -13.26 3.00
C GLY A 168 -15.72 -14.31 2.16
N PRO A 169 -15.96 -14.04 0.86
CA PRO A 169 -16.70 -14.93 -0.01
C PRO A 169 -16.06 -16.32 -0.14
N ALA A 170 -16.87 -17.37 -0.01
CA ALA A 170 -16.37 -18.75 -0.03
C ALA A 170 -15.67 -19.17 -1.33
N LYS A 171 -15.97 -18.49 -2.45
CA LYS A 171 -15.38 -18.72 -3.78
C LYS A 171 -14.62 -17.50 -4.29
N ALA A 172 -13.93 -16.79 -3.40
CA ALA A 172 -13.07 -15.68 -3.80
C ALA A 172 -11.89 -16.17 -4.66
N ALA A 173 -11.59 -15.44 -5.74
CA ALA A 173 -10.44 -15.72 -6.60
C ALA A 173 -9.10 -15.43 -5.89
N LEU A 174 -9.13 -14.54 -4.91
CA LEU A 174 -7.98 -14.12 -4.11
C LEU A 174 -8.16 -14.57 -2.66
N GLY A 175 -7.17 -15.25 -2.11
CA GLY A 175 -7.09 -15.64 -0.70
C GLY A 175 -5.91 -14.94 -0.02
N LEU A 176 -6.18 -14.25 1.08
CA LEU A 176 -5.20 -13.53 1.89
C LEU A 176 -5.02 -14.22 3.25
N HIS A 177 -3.76 -14.36 3.66
CA HIS A 177 -3.37 -15.00 4.91
C HIS A 177 -2.81 -13.96 5.86
N CYS A 178 -3.24 -14.01 7.12
CA CYS A 178 -2.76 -13.13 8.18
C CYS A 178 -2.61 -13.93 9.47
N ALA A 179 -1.48 -13.79 10.16
CA ALA A 179 -1.35 -14.22 11.54
C ALA A 179 -2.18 -13.27 12.42
N LEU A 180 -3.05 -13.83 13.26
CA LEU A 180 -3.85 -13.12 14.24
C LEU A 180 -3.45 -13.61 15.62
N GLU A 181 -2.81 -12.72 16.36
CA GLU A 181 -2.43 -12.94 17.75
C GLU A 181 -3.30 -12.07 18.65
N LEU A 182 -3.39 -12.44 19.93
CA LEU A 182 -4.11 -11.68 20.94
C LEU A 182 -3.11 -11.04 21.90
N ALA A 183 -3.24 -9.74 22.12
CA ALA A 183 -2.56 -9.07 23.23
C ALA A 183 -3.10 -9.61 24.57
N PRO A 184 -2.34 -9.48 25.67
CA PRO A 184 -2.83 -9.87 27.00
C PRO A 184 -4.19 -9.22 27.32
N GLY A 185 -5.16 -10.05 27.69
CA GLY A 185 -6.53 -9.61 28.03
C GLY A 185 -7.46 -9.40 26.83
N ALA A 186 -6.99 -9.57 25.59
CA ALA A 186 -7.83 -9.47 24.41
C ALA A 186 -8.62 -10.76 24.15
N GLU A 187 -9.85 -10.61 23.64
CA GLU A 187 -10.65 -11.71 23.14
C GLU A 187 -10.53 -11.84 21.62
N LEU A 188 -10.76 -13.06 21.10
CA LEU A 188 -10.77 -13.30 19.67
C LEU A 188 -11.86 -12.43 18.98
N PRO A 189 -11.52 -11.60 17.99
CA PRO A 189 -12.50 -10.75 17.34
C PRO A 189 -13.53 -11.58 16.58
N LYS A 190 -14.79 -11.14 16.64
CA LYS A 190 -15.88 -11.68 15.81
C LYS A 190 -15.76 -11.14 14.39
N ILE A 191 -15.06 -11.88 13.53
CA ILE A 191 -14.89 -11.54 12.11
C ILE A 191 -16.01 -12.22 11.30
N PRO A 192 -16.98 -11.47 10.74
CA PRO A 192 -18.08 -12.06 9.99
C PRO A 192 -17.62 -12.58 8.62
N LYS A 193 -18.35 -13.58 8.12
CA LYS A 193 -18.08 -14.21 6.81
C LYS A 193 -18.28 -13.29 5.61
N ALA A 194 -19.02 -12.19 5.75
CA ALA A 194 -19.25 -11.26 4.66
C ALA A 194 -19.37 -9.82 5.19
N VAL A 195 -18.77 -8.89 4.44
CA VAL A 195 -19.05 -7.46 4.47
C VAL A 195 -19.80 -7.15 3.18
N LYS A 196 -20.91 -6.41 3.26
CA LYS A 196 -21.63 -5.94 2.07
C LYS A 196 -21.18 -4.52 1.76
N VAL A 197 -20.48 -4.33 0.65
CA VAL A 197 -20.09 -3.01 0.16
C VAL A 197 -20.99 -2.65 -1.01
N ALA A 198 -21.84 -1.63 -0.85
CA ALA A 198 -22.83 -1.23 -1.84
C ALA A 198 -22.34 -0.08 -2.74
N ALA A 199 -21.33 0.67 -2.29
CA ALA A 199 -20.66 1.71 -3.08
C ALA A 199 -19.16 1.71 -2.78
N LYS A 200 -18.33 1.99 -3.79
CA LYS A 200 -16.87 2.01 -3.71
C LYS A 200 -16.35 3.26 -4.37
N VAL A 201 -15.71 4.12 -3.59
CA VAL A 201 -15.14 5.39 -4.04
C VAL A 201 -13.67 5.43 -3.65
N GLY A 202 -12.79 5.77 -4.58
CA GLY A 202 -11.37 6.01 -4.33
C GLY A 202 -11.04 7.48 -4.52
N LEU A 203 -10.44 8.11 -3.51
CA LEU A 203 -9.89 9.47 -3.59
C LEU A 203 -8.37 9.38 -3.63
N ASP A 204 -7.76 9.87 -4.69
CA ASP A 204 -6.31 9.93 -4.83
C ASP A 204 -5.91 11.12 -5.72
N ARG A 205 -4.69 11.64 -5.57
CA ARG A 205 -4.19 12.72 -6.43
C ARG A 205 -3.98 12.27 -7.88
N ALA A 206 -3.66 11.00 -8.08
CA ALA A 206 -3.48 10.39 -9.38
C ALA A 206 -3.98 8.93 -9.34
N PRO A 207 -5.31 8.71 -9.29
CA PRO A 207 -5.87 7.36 -9.27
C PRO A 207 -5.39 6.57 -10.49
N ALA A 208 -4.97 5.33 -10.28
CA ALA A 208 -4.45 4.49 -11.34
C ALA A 208 -5.58 3.67 -11.97
N ASP A 209 -5.84 3.89 -13.26
CA ASP A 209 -6.79 3.09 -14.01
C ASP A 209 -6.15 1.75 -14.39
N LEU A 210 -6.62 0.66 -13.78
CA LEU A 210 -6.13 -0.66 -14.10
C LEU A 210 -6.56 -1.15 -15.48
N THR A 211 -7.51 -0.52 -16.16
CA THR A 211 -7.87 -0.88 -17.55
C THR A 211 -6.88 -0.33 -18.59
N ASP A 212 -6.04 0.64 -18.20
CA ASP A 212 -4.90 1.10 -18.98
C ASP A 212 -3.69 0.18 -18.77
N GLU A 213 -3.21 -0.42 -19.86
CA GLU A 213 -2.12 -1.41 -19.79
C GLU A 213 -0.79 -0.78 -19.36
N ASP A 214 -0.53 0.49 -19.68
CA ASP A 214 0.69 1.17 -19.26
C ASP A 214 0.67 1.49 -17.76
N SER A 215 -0.48 1.88 -17.22
CA SER A 215 -0.68 2.06 -15.78
C SER A 215 -0.59 0.73 -15.04
N TYR A 216 -1.19 -0.33 -15.57
CA TYR A 216 -1.07 -1.67 -15.02
C TYR A 216 0.40 -2.13 -14.97
N ALA A 217 1.13 -2.05 -16.10
CA ALA A 217 2.54 -2.42 -16.17
C ALA A 217 3.43 -1.56 -15.25
N TRP A 218 3.13 -0.27 -15.09
CA TRP A 218 3.84 0.57 -14.13
C TRP A 218 3.65 0.09 -12.68
N LEU A 219 2.43 -0.28 -12.30
CA LEU A 219 2.15 -0.79 -10.96
C LEU A 219 2.76 -2.18 -10.71
N GLU A 220 2.82 -3.04 -11.72
CA GLU A 220 3.58 -4.29 -11.66
C GLU A 220 5.07 -4.02 -11.38
N ALA A 221 5.66 -3.07 -12.11
CA ALA A 221 7.06 -2.70 -11.93
C ALA A 221 7.36 -2.08 -10.55
N CYS A 222 6.35 -1.48 -9.90
CA CYS A 222 6.46 -0.99 -8.52
C CYS A 222 6.52 -2.13 -7.48
N VAL A 223 6.10 -3.36 -7.84
CA VAL A 223 6.34 -4.54 -7.02
C VAL A 223 7.79 -4.97 -7.20
N TRP A 224 8.48 -5.28 -6.10
CA TRP A 224 9.92 -5.56 -6.17
C TRP A 224 10.17 -6.90 -6.88
N ALA A 225 11.31 -6.98 -7.56
CA ALA A 225 11.61 -8.10 -8.45
C ALA A 225 11.58 -9.45 -7.73
N ASP A 226 12.04 -9.51 -6.49
CA ASP A 226 12.10 -10.73 -5.64
C ASP A 226 10.77 -11.06 -4.94
N GLN A 227 9.66 -10.41 -5.31
CA GLN A 227 8.36 -10.59 -4.65
C GLN A 227 7.27 -11.15 -5.59
N PRO A 228 7.49 -12.31 -6.23
CA PRO A 228 6.54 -12.89 -7.18
C PRO A 228 5.18 -13.20 -6.54
N GLU A 229 5.15 -13.51 -5.24
CA GLU A 229 3.87 -13.68 -4.53
C GLU A 229 3.06 -12.39 -4.49
N ARG A 230 3.69 -11.24 -4.19
CA ARG A 230 3.00 -9.93 -4.17
C ARG A 230 2.49 -9.59 -5.57
N LEU A 231 3.29 -9.85 -6.60
CA LEU A 231 2.89 -9.61 -7.99
C LEU A 231 1.69 -10.49 -8.38
N ARG A 232 1.68 -11.76 -7.98
CA ARG A 232 0.53 -12.66 -8.19
C ARG A 232 -0.72 -12.15 -7.49
N LEU A 233 -0.62 -11.71 -6.23
CA LEU A 233 -1.76 -11.15 -5.50
C LEU A 233 -2.29 -9.88 -6.17
N PHE A 234 -1.39 -8.99 -6.61
CA PHE A 234 -1.72 -7.80 -7.39
C PHE A 234 -2.50 -8.14 -8.66
N GLY A 235 -1.98 -9.04 -9.51
CA GLY A 235 -2.63 -9.38 -10.79
C GLY A 235 -4.02 -10.01 -10.63
N VAL A 236 -4.20 -10.86 -9.61
CA VAL A 236 -5.54 -11.41 -9.29
C VAL A 236 -6.48 -10.33 -8.77
N ALA A 237 -6.02 -9.45 -7.88
CA ALA A 237 -6.81 -8.33 -7.35
C ALA A 237 -7.24 -7.36 -8.46
N ALA A 238 -6.32 -7.02 -9.36
CA ALA A 238 -6.57 -6.20 -10.53
C ALA A 238 -7.62 -6.84 -11.45
N THR A 239 -7.51 -8.15 -11.71
CA THR A 239 -8.50 -8.90 -12.51
C THR A 239 -9.89 -8.88 -11.86
N VAL A 240 -9.96 -8.96 -10.53
CA VAL A 240 -11.22 -8.85 -9.79
C VAL A 240 -11.80 -7.44 -9.91
N GLN A 241 -10.98 -6.41 -9.69
CA GLN A 241 -11.44 -5.02 -9.74
C GLN A 241 -11.86 -4.58 -11.14
N ARG A 242 -11.14 -4.98 -12.21
CA ARG A 242 -11.50 -4.64 -13.61
C ARG A 242 -12.92 -5.09 -13.99
N LYS A 243 -13.50 -6.08 -13.30
CA LYS A 243 -14.89 -6.53 -13.53
C LYS A 243 -15.94 -5.64 -12.87
N SER A 244 -15.54 -4.85 -11.88
CA SER A 244 -16.40 -3.98 -11.09
C SER A 244 -15.58 -2.80 -10.56
N PRO A 245 -15.16 -1.88 -11.45
CA PRO A 245 -14.26 -0.79 -11.08
C PRO A 245 -14.95 0.16 -10.08
N PRO A 246 -14.21 0.68 -9.08
CA PRO A 246 -14.74 1.70 -8.19
C PRO A 246 -14.92 3.04 -8.93
N THR A 247 -15.65 3.96 -8.32
CA THR A 247 -15.67 5.36 -8.77
C THR A 247 -14.41 6.05 -8.26
N PHE A 248 -13.63 6.65 -9.15
CA PHE A 248 -12.44 7.42 -8.76
C PHE A 248 -12.73 8.91 -8.76
N VAL A 249 -12.22 9.59 -7.73
CA VAL A 249 -12.18 11.04 -7.61
C VAL A 249 -10.70 11.42 -7.57
N ALA A 250 -10.25 12.16 -8.59
CA ALA A 250 -8.91 12.74 -8.59
C ALA A 250 -8.93 14.01 -7.73
N GLY A 251 -8.17 14.03 -6.64
CA GLY A 251 -8.20 15.13 -5.68
C GLY A 251 -7.23 15.00 -4.51
N ASP A 252 -7.15 16.04 -3.71
CA ASP A 252 -6.40 16.06 -2.46
C ASP A 252 -7.14 15.31 -1.34
N ALA A 253 -6.38 14.65 -0.47
CA ALA A 253 -6.92 13.83 0.62
C ALA A 253 -7.75 14.63 1.65
N VAL A 254 -7.51 15.94 1.77
CA VAL A 254 -8.21 16.82 2.72
C VAL A 254 -9.24 17.67 1.99
N ASP A 255 -8.80 18.44 0.99
CA ASP A 255 -9.66 19.46 0.36
C ASP A 255 -10.83 18.84 -0.42
N ASP A 256 -10.62 17.67 -1.04
CA ASP A 256 -11.61 17.00 -1.87
C ASP A 256 -12.35 15.87 -1.12
N LEU A 257 -12.09 15.69 0.18
CA LEU A 257 -12.69 14.61 0.98
C LEU A 257 -14.22 14.69 0.99
N ALA A 258 -14.78 15.89 1.18
CA ALA A 258 -16.22 16.09 1.20
C ALA A 258 -16.87 15.78 -0.16
N ALA A 259 -16.22 16.18 -1.25
CA ALA A 259 -16.69 15.89 -2.61
C ALA A 259 -16.65 14.38 -2.91
N ALA A 260 -15.60 13.67 -2.48
CA ALA A 260 -15.52 12.22 -2.61
C ALA A 260 -16.55 11.49 -1.73
N ALA A 261 -16.76 11.95 -0.49
CA ALA A 261 -17.77 11.39 0.41
C ALA A 261 -19.20 11.55 -0.14
N ALA A 262 -19.47 12.63 -0.91
CA ALA A 262 -20.76 12.85 -1.56
C ALA A 262 -21.06 11.86 -2.71
N GLN A 263 -20.04 11.21 -3.27
CA GLN A 263 -20.23 10.13 -4.27
C GLN A 263 -20.77 8.84 -3.64
N VAL A 264 -20.69 8.70 -2.32
CA VAL A 264 -21.31 7.58 -1.59
C VAL A 264 -22.78 7.91 -1.30
N PRO A 265 -23.74 7.06 -1.69
CA PRO A 265 -25.16 7.26 -1.41
C PRO A 265 -25.44 7.63 0.05
N ALA A 266 -26.34 8.62 0.27
CA ALA A 266 -26.58 9.23 1.58
C ALA A 266 -27.22 8.26 2.60
N ASP A 267 -27.92 7.24 2.12
CA ASP A 267 -28.59 6.21 2.90
C ASP A 267 -27.64 5.10 3.42
N LEU A 268 -26.42 5.02 2.87
CA LEU A 268 -25.41 4.06 3.32
C LEU A 268 -24.59 4.62 4.50
N PRO A 269 -24.21 3.80 5.49
CA PRO A 269 -23.11 4.12 6.39
C PRO A 269 -21.82 4.40 5.60
N LEU A 270 -21.25 5.59 5.76
CA LEU A 270 -19.99 5.97 5.11
C LEU A 270 -18.80 5.43 5.92
N VAL A 271 -18.00 4.57 5.32
CA VAL A 271 -16.74 4.08 5.89
C VAL A 271 -15.58 4.66 5.09
N VAL A 272 -14.88 5.62 5.68
CA VAL A 272 -13.63 6.16 5.15
C VAL A 272 -12.47 5.28 5.60
N VAL A 273 -11.60 4.89 4.67
CA VAL A 273 -10.44 4.04 4.91
C VAL A 273 -9.18 4.79 4.56
N THR A 274 -8.18 4.71 5.42
CA THR A 274 -6.81 5.14 5.14
C THR A 274 -5.84 3.98 5.38
N SER A 275 -4.82 3.86 4.54
CA SER A 275 -3.81 2.82 4.68
C SER A 275 -2.43 3.32 4.25
N ASN A 276 -1.61 3.74 5.21
CA ASN A 276 -0.28 4.35 5.01
C ASN A 276 -0.29 5.59 4.09
N VAL A 277 -1.37 6.37 4.12
CA VAL A 277 -1.46 7.64 3.37
C VAL A 277 -1.09 8.83 4.26
N LEU A 278 -1.32 8.75 5.57
CA LEU A 278 -1.10 9.86 6.49
C LEU A 278 0.36 10.25 6.75
N PRO A 279 1.41 9.46 6.41
CA PRO A 279 2.76 9.98 6.34
C PRO A 279 2.94 11.10 5.29
N TYR A 280 2.03 11.22 4.33
CA TYR A 280 2.08 12.21 3.24
C TYR A 280 1.04 13.34 3.40
N VAL A 281 0.14 13.24 4.37
CA VAL A 281 -0.99 14.14 4.59
C VAL A 281 -0.95 14.65 6.02
N PRO A 282 -1.16 15.94 6.32
CA PRO A 282 -1.22 16.41 7.70
C PRO A 282 -2.41 15.76 8.44
N GLY A 283 -2.13 14.77 9.31
CA GLY A 283 -3.16 13.95 9.98
C GLY A 283 -4.20 14.79 10.74
N GLY A 284 -3.77 15.86 11.40
CA GLY A 284 -4.68 16.78 12.09
C GLY A 284 -5.64 17.54 11.15
N GLU A 285 -5.22 17.85 9.92
CA GLU A 285 -6.10 18.45 8.89
C GLU A 285 -7.08 17.43 8.35
N PHE A 286 -6.61 16.21 8.09
CA PHE A 286 -7.47 15.12 7.64
C PHE A 286 -8.59 14.80 8.66
N VAL A 287 -8.26 14.74 9.95
CA VAL A 287 -9.26 14.56 11.02
C VAL A 287 -10.24 15.73 11.10
N ARG A 288 -9.78 16.97 10.88
CA ARG A 288 -10.69 18.13 10.79
C ARG A 288 -11.64 18.00 9.60
N ALA A 289 -11.16 17.56 8.45
CA ALA A 289 -11.99 17.31 7.27
C ALA A 289 -13.04 16.20 7.52
N LEU A 290 -12.67 15.12 8.21
CA LEU A 290 -13.62 14.07 8.62
C LEU A 290 -14.71 14.61 9.57
N ARG A 291 -14.35 15.44 10.55
CA ARG A 291 -15.31 16.10 11.45
C ARG A 291 -16.25 17.06 10.70
N ALA A 292 -15.77 17.69 9.64
CA ALA A 292 -16.55 18.66 8.85
C ALA A 292 -17.56 18.03 7.88
N LEU A 293 -17.61 16.70 7.75
CA LEU A 293 -18.59 16.03 6.90
C LEU A 293 -20.01 16.23 7.44
N ASP A 294 -20.95 16.59 6.56
CA ASP A 294 -22.38 16.80 6.88
C ASP A 294 -23.17 15.47 6.99
N ARG A 295 -22.53 14.42 7.50
CA ARG A 295 -23.12 13.10 7.76
C ARG A 295 -22.27 12.31 8.75
N PRO A 296 -22.86 11.34 9.48
CA PRO A 296 -22.07 10.41 10.26
C PRO A 296 -21.10 9.62 9.38
N ALA A 297 -19.88 9.41 9.89
CA ALA A 297 -18.85 8.66 9.20
C ALA A 297 -18.08 7.75 10.15
N TRP A 298 -17.69 6.59 9.66
CA TRP A 298 -16.71 5.72 10.32
C TRP A 298 -15.38 5.90 9.61
N TRP A 299 -14.31 6.09 10.36
CA TRP A 299 -12.95 6.07 9.84
C TRP A 299 -12.25 4.81 10.33
N VAL A 300 -11.87 3.97 9.37
CA VAL A 300 -10.98 2.83 9.57
C VAL A 300 -9.57 3.25 9.20
N SER A 301 -8.74 3.46 10.21
CA SER A 301 -7.34 3.89 10.04
C SER A 301 -6.41 2.68 10.07
N HIS A 302 -5.53 2.55 9.09
CA HIS A 302 -4.35 1.69 9.18
C HIS A 302 -3.10 2.53 8.91
N GLU A 303 -2.53 3.08 9.98
CA GLU A 303 -1.47 4.11 9.93
C GLU A 303 -0.50 3.90 11.09
N SER A 304 0.64 4.60 11.10
CA SER A 304 1.38 4.74 12.37
C SER A 304 0.50 5.50 13.37
N TYR A 305 0.66 5.23 14.67
CA TYR A 305 -0.15 5.87 15.70
C TYR A 305 -0.08 7.41 15.62
N ALA A 306 1.13 7.95 15.54
CA ALA A 306 1.40 9.38 15.45
C ALA A 306 0.82 10.04 14.19
N ALA A 307 0.82 9.35 13.04
CA ALA A 307 0.26 9.93 11.81
C ALA A 307 -1.28 9.93 11.79
N GLY A 308 -1.93 9.05 12.53
CA GLY A 308 -3.37 8.85 12.49
C GLY A 308 -4.05 9.04 13.84
N LEU A 309 -4.12 7.95 14.62
CA LEU A 309 -4.99 7.87 15.78
C LEU A 309 -4.64 8.82 16.92
N GLU A 310 -3.41 9.32 17.02
CA GLU A 310 -3.02 10.30 18.04
C GLU A 310 -3.96 11.53 18.08
N HIS A 311 -4.47 11.94 16.92
CA HIS A 311 -5.35 13.12 16.79
C HIS A 311 -6.77 12.93 17.35
N VAL A 312 -7.19 11.69 17.61
CA VAL A 312 -8.55 11.34 18.09
C VAL A 312 -8.55 10.42 19.31
N LEU A 313 -7.40 9.83 19.63
CA LEU A 313 -7.15 8.96 20.77
C LEU A 313 -5.75 9.26 21.34
N PRO A 314 -5.52 10.45 21.90
CA PRO A 314 -4.20 10.87 22.39
C PRO A 314 -3.80 10.11 23.68
N GLY A 315 -2.51 10.15 24.00
CA GLY A 315 -1.97 9.60 25.26
C GLY A 315 -1.85 8.07 25.28
N ARG A 316 -1.73 7.44 24.11
CA ARG A 316 -1.53 5.98 23.97
C ARG A 316 -0.10 5.67 23.54
N GLU A 317 0.85 5.93 24.44
CA GLU A 317 2.28 5.60 24.25
C GLU A 317 2.47 4.10 23.92
N ASP A 318 1.59 3.24 24.43
CA ASP A 318 1.60 1.81 24.12
C ASP A 318 1.34 1.50 22.64
N LEU A 319 0.84 2.44 21.84
CA LEU A 319 0.55 2.28 20.41
C LEU A 319 1.66 2.82 19.49
N GLU A 320 2.68 3.46 20.05
CA GLU A 320 3.81 3.97 19.27
C GLU A 320 4.56 2.83 18.55
N GLN A 321 5.25 3.20 17.46
CA GLN A 321 6.02 2.24 16.67
C GLN A 321 7.13 1.62 17.51
N GLY A 322 7.32 0.31 17.34
CA GLY A 322 8.39 -0.45 17.99
C GLY A 322 8.59 -1.79 17.30
N ASP A 323 9.42 -2.66 17.89
CA ASP A 323 9.87 -3.93 17.28
C ASP A 323 8.74 -4.86 16.83
N THR A 324 7.54 -4.72 17.41
CA THR A 324 6.39 -5.61 17.16
C THR A 324 5.26 -4.97 16.34
N ALA A 325 5.32 -3.67 16.03
CA ALA A 325 4.21 -2.95 15.40
C ALA A 325 4.70 -1.84 14.45
N PHE A 326 4.40 -2.01 13.17
CA PHE A 326 4.60 -0.96 12.17
C PHE A 326 3.44 0.04 12.18
N GLY A 327 2.21 -0.44 12.33
CA GLY A 327 1.00 0.38 12.28
C GLY A 327 -0.03 -0.01 13.34
N VAL A 328 -1.12 0.75 13.36
CA VAL A 328 -2.27 0.55 14.23
C VAL A 328 -3.53 0.54 13.37
N LEU A 329 -4.32 -0.51 13.53
CA LEU A 329 -5.69 -0.58 13.03
C LEU A 329 -6.61 0.12 14.01
N GLY A 330 -7.30 1.17 13.58
CA GLY A 330 -8.26 1.93 14.38
C GLY A 330 -9.64 1.97 13.76
N LEU A 331 -10.65 2.17 14.61
CA LEU A 331 -12.02 2.44 14.23
C LEU A 331 -12.54 3.64 15.01
N VAL A 332 -12.92 4.68 14.29
CA VAL A 332 -13.39 5.96 14.85
C VAL A 332 -14.75 6.28 14.25
N ARG A 333 -15.70 6.77 15.05
CA ARG A 333 -17.00 7.25 14.58
C ARG A 333 -17.10 8.75 14.82
N PHE A 334 -17.46 9.48 13.77
CA PHE A 334 -17.76 10.90 13.80
C PHE A 334 -19.25 11.14 13.59
N GLU A 335 -19.81 12.10 14.34
CA GLU A 335 -21.21 12.54 14.20
C GLU A 335 -21.34 13.97 14.72
N GLY A 336 -21.93 14.87 13.94
CA GLY A 336 -22.15 16.26 14.35
C GLY A 336 -20.86 17.02 14.69
N GLY A 337 -19.75 16.76 13.99
CA GLY A 337 -18.45 17.39 14.26
C GLY A 337 -17.62 16.75 15.36
N GLU A 338 -18.19 15.80 16.12
CA GLU A 338 -17.57 15.22 17.31
C GLU A 338 -17.11 13.78 17.10
N VAL A 339 -16.13 13.35 17.89
CA VAL A 339 -15.73 11.93 17.97
C VAL A 339 -16.65 11.22 18.95
N VAL A 340 -17.58 10.42 18.43
CA VAL A 340 -18.53 9.62 19.23
C VAL A 340 -17.84 8.42 19.86
N SER A 341 -16.90 7.80 19.14
CA SER A 341 -16.07 6.73 19.67
C SER A 341 -14.76 6.63 18.90
N ALA A 342 -13.70 6.22 19.58
CA ALA A 342 -12.40 5.93 18.99
C ALA A 342 -11.81 4.68 19.66
N LYS A 343 -11.37 3.71 18.87
CA LYS A 343 -10.75 2.47 19.36
C LYS A 343 -9.53 2.14 18.53
N ALA A 344 -8.44 1.78 19.19
CA ALA A 344 -7.36 1.02 18.58
C ALA A 344 -7.71 -0.47 18.69
N LEU A 345 -7.79 -1.16 17.56
CA LEU A 345 -8.25 -2.55 17.46
C LEU A 345 -7.09 -3.55 17.38
N ALA A 346 -6.00 -3.17 16.72
CA ALA A 346 -4.84 -4.04 16.58
C ALA A 346 -3.57 -3.25 16.32
N LYS A 347 -2.44 -3.80 16.75
CA LYS A 347 -1.12 -3.47 16.20
C LYS A 347 -0.86 -4.32 14.96
N THR A 348 -0.23 -3.78 13.92
CA THR A 348 -0.11 -4.45 12.63
C THR A 348 1.32 -4.46 12.09
N ALA A 349 1.64 -5.49 11.30
CA ALA A 349 2.77 -5.45 10.39
C ALA A 349 2.45 -4.60 9.15
N LEU A 350 3.48 -4.09 8.48
CA LEU A 350 3.37 -3.15 7.35
C LEU A 350 2.52 -3.67 6.18
N HIS A 351 2.63 -4.96 5.85
CA HIS A 351 2.12 -5.54 4.61
C HIS A 351 1.03 -6.59 4.83
N GLY A 352 0.35 -6.58 5.97
CA GLY A 352 -0.84 -7.41 6.19
C GLY A 352 -0.61 -8.88 6.53
N GLN A 353 0.63 -9.29 6.81
CA GLN A 353 0.92 -10.67 7.21
C GLN A 353 0.60 -10.98 8.67
N ARG A 354 0.52 -9.96 9.54
CA ARG A 354 0.32 -10.14 10.98
C ARG A 354 -0.44 -8.97 11.59
N LEU A 355 -1.31 -9.29 12.53
CA LEU A 355 -1.92 -8.35 13.45
C LEU A 355 -1.97 -8.94 14.86
N VAL A 356 -1.82 -8.07 15.85
CA VAL A 356 -1.97 -8.38 17.27
C VAL A 356 -3.19 -7.61 17.77
N TRP A 357 -4.28 -8.33 18.01
CA TRP A 357 -5.56 -7.78 18.44
C TRP A 357 -5.49 -7.25 19.87
N LEU A 358 -6.03 -6.06 20.10
CA LEU A 358 -6.01 -5.35 21.37
C LEU A 358 -7.31 -5.60 22.15
N PRO A 359 -7.28 -5.44 23.49
CA PRO A 359 -8.46 -5.61 24.35
C PRO A 359 -9.57 -4.59 24.10
#